data_AF-A0A8T5PPF7-F1
#
_entry.id   AF-A0A8T5PPF7-F1
#
_cell.length_a   1.000
_cell.length_b   1.000
_cell.length_c   1.000
_cell.angle_alpha   90.00
_cell.angle_beta   90.00
_cell.angle_gamma   90.00
#
_symmetry.space_group_name_H-M   'P 1'
#
loop_
_entity.id
_entity.type
_entity.pdbx_description
1 polymer ?
#
loop_
_entity_poly.entity_id
_entity_poly.type
_entity_poly.pdbx_seq_one_letter_code
_entity_poly.pdbx_strand_id
1 'polypeptide(L)' 'MAKQISRGKRWYVIHTYSGYEESVADNLKQRIETMDMEDKIFDVVIPTEKKIKIK' A
#
# COMPACT_ATOMS: atom_id res chain seq x y z
N MET A 1 10.66 28.56 -9.86
CA MET A 1 10.01 27.69 -10.87
C MET A 1 9.29 26.58 -10.13
N ALA A 2 7.95 26.62 -10.06
CA ALA A 2 7.18 25.57 -9.40
C ALA A 2 7.20 24.32 -10.30
N LYS A 3 7.82 23.24 -9.83
CA LYS A 3 7.86 21.96 -10.53
C LYS A 3 6.42 21.50 -10.74
N GLN A 4 5.94 21.59 -11.98
CA GLN A 4 4.60 21.16 -12.37
C GLN A 4 4.56 19.63 -12.20
N ILE A 5 4.12 19.19 -11.03
CA ILE A 5 4.16 17.76 -10.72
C ILE A 5 3.00 17.13 -11.48
N SER A 6 3.32 16.49 -12.61
CA SER A 6 2.43 15.60 -13.35
C SER A 6 1.53 14.85 -12.36
N ARG A 7 0.21 15.06 -12.45
CA ARG A 7 -0.81 14.36 -11.63
C ARG A 7 -0.98 12.90 -12.08
N GLY A 8 0.11 12.24 -12.47
CA GLY A 8 0.14 10.82 -12.77
C GLY A 8 0.15 9.99 -11.48
N LYS A 9 0.05 8.66 -11.66
CA LYS A 9 0.22 7.69 -10.57
C LYS A 9 1.58 7.90 -9.90
N ARG A 10 1.61 7.86 -8.56
CA ARG A 10 2.82 8.04 -7.75
C ARG A 10 2.94 6.92 -6.74
N TRP A 11 4.18 6.56 -6.48
CA TRP A 11 4.51 5.67 -5.39
C TRP A 11 4.56 6.45 -4.08
N TYR A 12 3.99 5.86 -3.05
CA TYR A 12 4.02 6.36 -1.68
C TYR A 12 4.58 5.26 -0.78
N VAL A 13 5.34 5.67 0.23
CA VAL A 13 5.90 4.76 1.24
C VAL A 13 5.24 5.07 2.57
N ILE A 14 4.84 4.03 3.29
CA ILE A 14 4.25 4.14 4.63
C ILE A 14 5.24 3.52 5.60
N HIS A 15 5.58 4.26 6.65
CA HIS A 15 6.34 3.73 7.76
C HIS A 15 5.41 2.97 8.69
N THR A 16 5.70 1.69 8.92
CA THR A 16 4.99 0.83 9.85
C THR A 16 5.97 0.16 10.81
N TYR A 17 5.44 -0.40 11.88
CA TYR A 17 6.22 -1.18 12.83
C TYR A 17 6.56 -2.57 12.27
N SER A 18 7.77 -3.04 12.55
CA SER A 18 8.26 -4.36 12.14
C SER A 18 7.34 -5.46 12.66
N GLY A 19 6.91 -6.37 11.77
CA GLY A 19 6.01 -7.49 12.11
C GLY A 19 4.51 -7.20 11.92
N TYR A 20 4.12 -5.95 11.68
CA TYR A 20 2.73 -5.58 11.38
C TYR A 20 2.50 -5.28 9.90
N GLU A 21 3.51 -5.46 9.05
CA GLU A 21 3.45 -5.14 7.62
C GLU A 21 2.32 -5.87 6.89
N GLU A 22 2.11 -7.14 7.22
CA GLU A 22 1.05 -7.98 6.63
C GLU A 22 -0.34 -7.51 7.08
N SER A 23 -0.55 -7.32 8.38
CA SER A 23 -1.82 -6.81 8.91
C SER A 23 -2.14 -5.40 8.40
N VAL A 24 -1.14 -4.54 8.25
CA VAL A 24 -1.33 -3.17 7.72
C VAL A 24 -1.69 -3.21 6.24
N ALA A 25 -1.07 -4.08 5.45
CA ALA A 25 -1.42 -4.22 4.04
C ALA A 25 -2.84 -4.77 3.85
N ASP A 26 -3.24 -5.77 4.63
CA ASP A 26 -4.61 -6.31 4.59
C ASP A 26 -5.64 -5.28 5.05
N ASN A 27 -5.34 -4.53 6.10
CA ASN A 27 -6.19 -3.43 6.54
C ASN A 27 -6.30 -2.34 5.46
N LEU A 28 -5.19 -2.02 4.78
CA LEU A 28 -5.21 -1.07 3.67
C LEU A 28 -6.14 -1.55 2.56
N LYS A 29 -6.05 -2.82 2.15
CA LYS A 29 -6.93 -3.40 1.12
C LYS A 29 -8.40 -3.33 1.52
N GLN A 30 -8.74 -3.79 2.73
CA GLN A 30 -10.10 -3.71 3.24
C GLN A 30 -10.62 -2.28 3.28
N ARG A 31 -9.76 -1.34 3.67
CA ARG A 31 -10.14 0.07 3.76
C ARG A 31 -10.30 0.71 2.39
N ILE A 32 -9.49 0.32 1.40
CA ILE A 32 -9.63 0.73 0.01
C ILE A 32 -11.00 0.30 -0.52
N GLU A 33 -11.38 -0.95 -0.31
CA GLU A 33 -12.69 -1.49 -0.71
C GLU A 33 -13.84 -0.80 0.04
N THR A 34 -13.73 -0.66 1.36
CA THR A 34 -14.82 -0.09 2.19
C THR A 34 -15.04 1.40 1.91
N MET A 35 -13.98 2.13 1.56
CA MET A 35 -14.04 3.58 1.30
C MET A 35 -14.11 3.93 -0.18
N ASP A 36 -14.28 2.93 -1.06
CA ASP A 36 -14.35 3.10 -2.52
C ASP A 36 -13.14 3.90 -3.07
N MET A 37 -11.95 3.62 -2.53
CA MET A 37 -10.69 4.32 -2.88
C MET A 37 -9.87 3.59 -3.96
N GLU A 38 -10.49 2.61 -4.64
CA GLU A 38 -9.88 1.87 -5.74
C GLU A 38 -9.48 2.79 -6.91
N ASP A 39 -10.11 3.96 -7.02
CA ASP A 39 -9.80 5.00 -7.99
C ASP A 39 -8.44 5.70 -7.73
N LYS A 40 -7.96 5.66 -6.48
CA LYS A 40 -6.75 6.37 -6.02
C LYS A 40 -5.61 5.44 -5.67
N ILE A 41 -5.91 4.27 -5.12
CA ILE A 41 -4.89 3.30 -4.67
C ILE A 41 -4.96 2.07 -5.57
N PHE A 42 -3.97 1.94 -6.44
CA PHE A 42 -3.96 0.91 -7.49
C PHE A 42 -3.29 -0.39 -7.04
N ASP A 43 -2.28 -0.30 -6.18
CA ASP A 43 -1.50 -1.45 -5.75
C ASP A 43 -0.88 -1.20 -4.37
N VAL A 44 -0.78 -2.27 -3.58
CA VAL A 44 -0.19 -2.26 -2.24
C VAL A 44 0.83 -3.39 -2.18
N VAL A 45 2.11 -3.01 -2.24
CA VAL A 45 3.25 -3.94 -2.24
C VAL A 45 3.95 -3.90 -0.89
N ILE A 46 4.15 -5.07 -0.30
CA ILE A 46 4.94 -5.23 0.92
C ILE A 46 6.37 -5.64 0.50
N PRO A 47 7.42 -4.91 0.87
CA PRO A 47 8.80 -5.22 0.50
C PRO A 47 9.42 -6.37 1.32
N THR A 48 8.65 -7.38 1.71
CA THR A 48 9.11 -8.51 2.53
C THR A 48 9.22 -9.79 1.70
N GLU A 49 10.18 -10.65 2.03
CA GLU A 49 10.16 -12.03 1.53
C GLU A 49 8.93 -12.73 2.10
N LYS A 50 8.00 -13.15 1.22
CA LYS A 50 6.86 -13.99 1.59
C LYS A 50 7.38 -15.29 2.20
N LYS A 51 7.45 -15.36 3.54
CA LYS A 51 7.62 -16.61 4.26
C LYS A 51 6.30 -17.37 4.21
N ILE A 52 6.09 -18.11 3.12
CA ILE A 52 4.95 -19.01 2.98
C ILE A 52 5.13 -20.09 4.06
N LYS A 53 4.41 -19.99 5.17
CA LYS A 53 4.27 -21.10 6.12
C LYS A 53 3.37 -22.14 5.48
N ILE A 54 3.98 -23.12 4.82
CA ILE A 54 3.30 -24.35 4.43
C ILE A 54 3.03 -25.13 5.74
N LYS A 55 1.78 -25.50 5.96
CA LYS A 55 1.32 -26.26 7.13
C LYS A 55 1.45 -27.76 6.88
#